data_AF-A0A2M7Y7N6-F1
#
_entry.id   AF-A0A2M7Y7N6-F1
#
_cell.length_a   1.000
_cell.length_b   1.000
_cell.length_c   1.000
_cell.angle_alpha   90.00
_cell.angle_beta   90.00
_cell.angle_gamma   90.00
#
_symmetry.space_group_name_H-M   'P 1'
#
loop_
_entity.id
_entity.type
_entity.pdbx_description
1 polymer ?
#
loop_
_entity_poly.entity_id
_entity_poly.type
_entity_poly.pdbx_seq_one_letter_code
_entity_poly.pdbx_strand_id
1 'polypeptide(L)'
;MLRRALLTLMTVTLFALTAAAPQAQTAFAPVALVNDTVITHYDLEQRMRLLVVNGAPQGPQLRSIALEQLVVDRVRLDAAKRAGVTPARSAIDAAVEDYA
;
A
#
# COMPACT_ATOMS: atom_id res chain seq x y z
N MET A 1 27.99 3.67 -46.11
CA MET A 1 27.95 2.62 -45.08
C MET A 1 27.74 3.18 -43.67
N LEU A 2 28.40 4.29 -43.32
CA LEU A 2 28.29 4.95 -42.00
C LEU A 2 26.87 5.37 -41.60
N ARG A 3 26.07 5.92 -42.54
CA ARG A 3 24.66 6.31 -42.29
C ARG A 3 23.76 5.13 -41.92
N ARG A 4 23.97 3.96 -42.54
CA ARG A 4 23.21 2.74 -42.24
C ARG A 4 23.58 2.21 -40.86
N ALA A 5 24.89 2.19 -40.54
CA ALA A 5 25.37 1.81 -39.21
C ALA A 5 24.83 2.72 -38.09
N LEU A 6 24.75 4.03 -38.34
CA LEU A 6 24.20 5.00 -37.39
C LEU A 6 22.69 4.79 -37.16
N LEU A 7 21.93 4.53 -38.23
CA LEU A 7 20.50 4.22 -38.15
C LEU A 7 20.26 2.92 -37.38
N THR A 8 21.03 1.85 -37.66
CA THR A 8 20.90 0.57 -36.95
C THR A 8 21.21 0.72 -35.46
N LEU A 9 22.27 1.46 -35.11
CA LEU A 9 22.67 1.70 -33.72
C LEU A 9 21.56 2.44 -32.96
N MET A 10 20.97 3.47 -33.56
CA MET A 10 19.88 4.25 -32.97
C MET A 10 18.62 3.42 -32.73
N THR A 11 18.25 2.52 -33.65
CA THR A 11 17.14 1.57 -33.44
C THR A 11 17.39 0.58 -32.31
N VAL A 12 18.63 0.09 -32.16
CA VAL A 12 18.98 -0.84 -31.07
C VAL A 12 18.92 -0.15 -29.72
N THR A 13 19.38 1.10 -29.62
CA THR A 13 19.30 1.89 -28.38
C THR A 13 17.85 2.17 -27.99
N LEU A 14 16.98 2.50 -28.95
CA LEU A 14 15.58 2.79 -28.68
C LEU A 14 14.82 1.54 -28.20
N PHE A 15 15.13 0.36 -28.73
CA PHE A 15 14.52 -0.90 -28.30
C PHE A 15 14.98 -1.32 -26.89
N ALA A 16 16.25 -1.05 -26.54
CA ALA A 16 16.78 -1.31 -25.20
C ALA A 16 16.12 -0.44 -24.12
N LEU A 17 15.70 0.79 -24.44
CA LEU A 17 14.98 1.66 -23.51
C LEU A 17 13.52 1.21 -23.28
N THR A 18 12.89 0.51 -24.21
CA THR A 18 11.52 -0.01 -24.06
C THR A 18 11.42 -1.35 -23.34
N ALA A 19 12.54 -2.05 -23.14
CA ALA A 19 12.58 -3.37 -22.51
C ALA A 19 12.55 -3.33 -20.96
N ALA A 20 12.57 -2.13 -20.35
CA ALA A 20 12.29 -1.98 -18.94
C ALA A 20 10.78 -2.13 -18.70
N ALA A 21 10.31 -3.37 -18.64
CA ALA A 21 8.96 -3.66 -18.16
C ALA A 21 8.83 -3.08 -16.74
N PRO A 22 7.76 -2.33 -16.42
CA PRO A 22 7.52 -1.91 -15.06
C PRO A 22 7.42 -3.16 -14.19
N GLN A 23 8.40 -3.38 -13.31
CA GLN A 23 8.30 -4.38 -12.27
C GLN A 23 7.13 -3.96 -11.37
N ALA A 24 5.95 -4.51 -11.63
CA ALA A 24 4.81 -4.34 -10.76
C ALA A 24 5.22 -4.85 -9.37
N GLN A 25 5.57 -3.94 -8.46
CA GLN A 25 5.76 -4.28 -7.07
C GLN A 25 4.45 -4.91 -6.61
N THR A 26 4.48 -6.20 -6.30
CA THR A 26 3.27 -6.95 -5.98
C THR A 26 2.57 -6.25 -4.82
N ALA A 27 1.35 -5.74 -5.03
CA ALA A 27 0.63 -4.96 -4.00
C ALA A 27 0.46 -5.75 -2.69
N PHE A 28 0.49 -7.08 -2.76
CA PHE A 28 0.40 -7.98 -1.61
C PHE A 28 1.76 -8.44 -1.06
N ALA A 29 2.88 -7.89 -1.54
CA ALA A 29 4.17 -8.12 -0.90
C ALA A 29 4.16 -7.56 0.53
N PRO A 30 4.80 -8.27 1.49
CA PRO A 30 4.93 -7.80 2.86
C PRO A 30 5.74 -6.50 2.95
N VAL A 31 5.24 -5.52 3.71
CA VAL A 31 6.00 -4.34 4.16
C VAL A 31 6.39 -4.43 5.63
N ALA A 32 5.63 -5.17 6.44
CA ALA A 32 5.92 -5.44 7.84
C ALA A 32 5.23 -6.73 8.30
N LEU A 33 5.80 -7.38 9.30
CA LEU A 33 5.21 -8.50 10.03
C LEU A 33 4.94 -8.05 11.46
N VAL A 34 3.72 -8.22 11.94
CA VAL A 34 3.29 -7.86 13.30
C VAL A 34 2.68 -9.10 13.95
N ASN A 35 3.38 -9.69 14.90
CA ASN A 35 3.10 -11.04 15.40
C ASN A 35 2.98 -12.02 14.21
N ASP A 36 1.83 -12.67 14.07
CA ASP A 36 1.52 -13.62 13.00
C ASP A 36 0.76 -12.98 11.82
N THR A 37 0.64 -11.66 11.77
CA THR A 37 -0.11 -10.95 10.71
C THR A 37 0.80 -10.08 9.84
N VAL A 38 0.63 -10.18 8.51
CA VAL A 38 1.39 -9.41 7.51
C VAL A 38 0.67 -8.12 7.16
N ILE A 39 1.39 -6.99 7.16
CA ILE A 39 0.97 -5.73 6.52
C ILE A 39 1.55 -5.70 5.11
N THR A 40 0.70 -5.42 4.12
CA THR A 40 1.09 -5.39 2.70
C THR A 40 1.27 -3.98 2.16
N HIS A 41 1.85 -3.85 0.96
CA HIS A 41 1.87 -2.56 0.25
C HIS A 41 0.46 -2.02 0.00
N TYR A 42 -0.50 -2.89 -0.32
CA TYR A 42 -1.90 -2.53 -0.52
C TYR A 42 -2.51 -1.91 0.74
N ASP A 43 -2.29 -2.54 1.90
CA ASP A 43 -2.79 -2.03 3.19
C ASP A 43 -2.26 -0.62 3.47
N LEU A 44 -0.95 -0.43 3.27
CA LEU A 44 -0.27 0.84 3.48
C LEU A 44 -0.84 1.93 2.57
N GLU A 45 -0.98 1.64 1.28
CA GLU A 45 -1.53 2.58 0.31
C GLU A 45 -3.00 2.92 0.58
N GLN A 46 -3.82 1.95 0.99
CA GLN A 46 -5.21 2.22 1.38
C GLN A 46 -5.30 3.11 2.62
N ARG A 47 -4.46 2.85 3.64
CA ARG A 47 -4.41 3.67 4.86
C ARG A 47 -3.97 5.10 4.55
N MET A 48 -2.96 5.27 3.71
CA MET A 48 -2.52 6.60 3.26
C MET A 48 -3.64 7.35 2.55
N ARG A 49 -4.37 6.70 1.63
CA ARG A 49 -5.54 7.31 0.96
C ARG A 49 -6.62 7.72 1.95
N LEU A 50 -6.99 6.84 2.87
CA LEU A 50 -7.99 7.14 3.90
C LEU A 50 -7.56 8.34 4.76
N LEU A 51 -6.29 8.41 5.17
CA LEU A 51 -5.77 9.54 5.93
C LEU A 51 -5.88 10.85 5.16
N VAL A 52 -5.54 10.85 3.87
CA VAL A 52 -5.65 12.05 3.02
C VAL A 52 -7.11 12.49 2.84
N VAL A 53 -8.03 11.55 2.61
CA VAL A 53 -9.48 11.85 2.54
C VAL A 53 -9.97 12.45 3.85
N ASN A 54 -9.43 12.00 4.98
CA ASN A 54 -9.75 12.50 6.32
C ASN A 54 -8.95 13.77 6.71
N GLY A 55 -8.28 14.42 5.76
CA GLY A 55 -7.62 15.71 5.96
C GLY A 55 -6.18 15.65 6.49
N ALA A 56 -5.54 14.49 6.53
CA ALA A 56 -4.12 14.40 6.87
C ALA A 56 -3.26 15.11 5.81
N PRO A 57 -2.24 15.88 6.21
CA PRO A 57 -1.37 16.55 5.27
C PRO A 57 -0.58 15.53 4.45
N GLN A 58 -0.51 15.76 3.15
CA GLN A 58 0.38 14.99 2.28
C GLN A 58 1.83 15.40 2.57
N GLY A 59 2.75 14.44 2.55
CA GLY A 59 4.16 14.70 2.79
C GLY A 59 4.98 13.47 3.14
N PRO A 60 6.28 13.64 3.40
CA PRO A 60 7.21 12.53 3.67
C PRO A 60 6.80 11.65 4.86
N GLN A 61 6.10 12.23 5.84
CA GLN A 61 5.67 11.51 7.05
C GLN A 61 4.37 10.71 6.86
N LEU A 62 3.58 10.95 5.80
CA LEU A 62 2.28 10.28 5.62
C LEU A 62 2.43 8.75 5.63
N ARG A 63 3.48 8.25 4.95
CA ARG A 63 3.77 6.83 4.88
C ARG A 63 4.13 6.24 6.24
N SER A 64 4.95 6.93 7.04
CA SER A 64 5.34 6.44 8.37
C SER A 64 4.16 6.44 9.33
N ILE A 65 3.33 7.49 9.31
CA ILE A 65 2.10 7.57 10.11
C ILE A 65 1.13 6.44 9.76
N ALA A 66 0.91 6.20 8.45
CA ALA A 66 0.04 5.12 7.99
C ALA A 66 0.55 3.75 8.45
N LEU A 67 1.86 3.50 8.35
CA LEU A 67 2.46 2.25 8.80
C LEU A 67 2.35 2.06 10.32
N GLU A 68 2.62 3.11 11.11
CA GLU A 68 2.50 3.08 12.57
C GLU A 68 1.07 2.77 13.00
N GLN A 69 0.08 3.44 12.40
CA GLN A 69 -1.33 3.17 12.67
C GLN A 69 -1.72 1.72 12.33
N LEU A 70 -1.27 1.21 11.18
CA LEU A 70 -1.53 -0.19 10.80
C LEU A 70 -0.92 -1.17 11.81
N VAL A 71 0.30 -0.93 12.29
CA VAL A 71 0.93 -1.76 13.32
C VAL A 71 0.10 -1.76 14.60
N VAL A 72 -0.29 -0.59 15.09
CA VAL A 72 -1.15 -0.45 16.27
C VAL A 72 -2.49 -1.18 16.07
N ASP A 73 -3.10 -1.06 14.89
CA ASP A 73 -4.37 -1.70 14.57
C ASP A 73 -4.25 -3.23 14.58
N ARG A 74 -3.17 -3.82 14.05
CA ARG A 74 -2.93 -5.27 14.12
C ARG A 74 -2.76 -5.74 15.56
N VAL A 75 -1.98 -5.02 16.38
CA VAL A 75 -1.81 -5.35 17.81
C VAL A 75 -3.15 -5.33 18.55
N ARG A 76 -3.99 -4.31 18.30
CA ARG A 76 -5.32 -4.18 18.91
C ARG A 76 -6.26 -5.30 18.48
N LEU A 77 -6.31 -5.62 17.18
CA LEU A 77 -7.15 -6.70 16.66
C LEU A 77 -6.73 -8.06 17.22
N ASP A 78 -5.43 -8.32 17.33
CA ASP A 78 -4.93 -9.56 17.93
C ASP A 78 -5.33 -9.68 19.40
N ALA A 79 -5.22 -8.59 20.17
CA ALA A 79 -5.65 -8.57 21.57
C ALA A 79 -7.18 -8.76 21.71
N ALA A 80 -7.97 -8.08 20.87
CA ALA A 80 -9.43 -8.21 20.86
C ALA A 80 -9.87 -9.65 20.56
N LYS A 81 -9.24 -10.31 19.57
CA LYS A 81 -9.48 -11.72 19.25
C LYS A 81 -9.18 -12.64 20.43
N ARG A 82 -8.03 -12.46 21.09
CA ARG A 82 -7.66 -13.25 22.28
C ARG A 82 -8.62 -13.05 23.44
N ALA A 83 -9.21 -11.86 23.56
CA ALA A 83 -10.22 -11.54 24.55
C ALA A 83 -11.65 -11.99 24.16
N GLY A 84 -11.84 -12.59 22.98
CA GLY A 84 -13.16 -13.03 22.51
C GLY A 84 -14.09 -11.88 22.10
N VAL A 85 -13.55 -10.69 21.83
CA VAL A 85 -14.35 -9.52 21.46
C VAL A 85 -14.85 -9.68 20.03
N THR A 86 -16.17 -9.79 19.86
CA THR A 86 -16.83 -9.82 18.55
C THR A 86 -17.97 -8.80 18.54
N PRO A 87 -17.89 -7.74 17.71
CA PRO A 87 -18.96 -6.75 17.63
C PRO A 87 -20.23 -7.36 17.02
N ALA A 88 -21.38 -7.02 17.58
CA ALA A 88 -22.67 -7.36 16.98
C ALA A 88 -22.85 -6.61 15.64
N ARG A 89 -23.55 -7.21 14.69
CA ARG A 89 -23.79 -6.61 13.37
C ARG A 89 -24.44 -5.22 13.46
N SER A 90 -25.44 -5.08 14.34
CA SER A 90 -26.13 -3.80 14.58
C SER A 90 -25.19 -2.71 15.10
N ALA A 91 -24.18 -3.06 15.90
CA ALA A 91 -23.20 -2.09 16.38
C ALA A 91 -22.26 -1.61 15.26
N ILE A 92 -21.94 -2.48 14.29
CA ILE A 92 -21.18 -2.09 13.11
C ILE A 92 -22.01 -1.16 12.23
N ASP A 93 -23.26 -1.53 11.97
CA ASP A 93 -24.14 -0.74 11.10
C ASP A 93 -24.36 0.67 11.69
N ALA A 94 -24.62 0.77 13.00
CA ALA A 94 -24.75 2.06 13.69
C ALA A 94 -23.46 2.91 13.64
N ALA A 95 -22.28 2.29 13.83
CA ALA A 95 -21.01 3.01 13.78
C ALA A 95 -20.68 3.54 12.37
N VAL A 96 -21.14 2.84 11.31
CA VAL A 96 -20.98 3.32 9.92
C VAL A 96 -21.92 4.48 9.63
N GLU A 97 -23.17 4.42 10.13
CA GLU A 97 -24.13 5.53 10.00
C GLU A 97 -23.64 6.79 10.71
N ASP A 98 -23.04 6.67 11.90
CA ASP A 98 -22.45 7.81 12.64
C ASP A 98 -21.20 8.40 11.94
N TYR A 99 -20.56 7.65 11.03
CA TYR A 99 -19.34 8.07 10.34
C TYR A 99 -19.62 8.79 9.00
N ALA A 100 -20.81 8.62 8.42
CA ALA A 100 -21.20 9.14 7.10
C ALA A 100 -21.78 10.56 7.16
#